data_AF-A0A178EAJ9-F1
#
_entry.id   AF-A0A178EAJ9-F1
#
_cell.length_a   1.000
_cell.length_b   1.000
_cell.length_c   1.000
_cell.angle_alpha   90.00
_cell.angle_beta   90.00
_cell.angle_gamma   90.00
#
_symmetry.space_group_name_H-M   'P 1'
#
loop_
_entity.id
_entity.type
_entity.pdbx_description
1 polymer ?
#
loop_
_entity_poly.entity_id
_entity_poly.type
_entity_poly.pdbx_seq_one_letter_code
_entity_poly.pdbx_strand_id
1 'polypeptide(L)'
;MPNRYHLSNHFPSERSPDFEHLHYFNGNKPAQVFPSPSEVRANPLLRKTVGSCTTKFDSLNIVVKYGKDITASEAHCLRALRRLLADEVPVPDWDSLSGQAKKIVCKQLRTIVQGLRKLQLDPTDQFLGRIDRKPLLDIVFTDETKPTAGPFKTVKEFHDWLSALIKVGMEVHFADPSQIPDPFREFLPDDSKIVFTHADLHPSNIMMSADASGQILAVIDWHQSGWYPEYWEFCKALFTSGFVGDWATEYIPQFVDVAEVYDSWAWYPRALGY
;
A
#
# COMPACT_ATOMS: atom_id res chain seq x y z
N MET A 1 18.93 35.65 12.81
CA MET A 1 19.22 35.14 11.45
C MET A 1 18.33 33.94 11.22
N PRO A 2 17.77 33.71 10.02
CA PRO A 2 17.02 32.49 9.76
C PRO A 2 17.97 31.30 9.79
N ASN A 3 17.66 30.25 10.54
CA ASN A 3 18.41 29.00 10.55
C ASN A 3 18.40 28.43 9.13
N ARG A 4 19.53 28.53 8.42
CA ARG A 4 19.70 27.90 7.10
C ARG A 4 20.19 26.47 7.33
N TYR A 5 19.30 25.52 7.15
CA TYR A 5 19.65 24.10 7.13
C TYR A 5 20.33 23.78 5.79
N HIS A 6 21.62 23.48 5.82
CA HIS A 6 22.37 23.10 4.63
C HIS A 6 22.29 21.58 4.43
N LEU A 7 21.71 21.15 3.31
CA LEU A 7 21.92 19.79 2.79
C LEU A 7 23.40 19.71 2.39
N SER A 8 24.21 18.91 3.08
CA SER A 8 25.62 18.77 2.75
C SER A 8 25.79 18.25 1.32
N ASN A 9 26.71 18.82 0.54
CA ASN A 9 27.06 18.35 -0.81
C ASN A 9 27.60 16.90 -0.86
N HIS A 10 27.81 16.28 0.30
CA HIS A 10 28.09 14.86 0.44
C HIS A 10 26.81 14.13 0.83
N PHE A 11 26.06 13.67 -0.17
CA PHE A 11 25.36 12.40 0.01
C PHE A 11 26.46 11.32 0.13
N PRO A 12 26.43 10.47 1.17
CA PRO A 12 27.52 9.53 1.43
C PRO A 12 27.80 8.68 0.18
N SER A 13 29.03 8.77 -0.33
CA SER A 13 29.50 7.95 -1.43
C SER A 13 29.69 6.50 -0.96
N GLU A 14 28.99 5.59 -1.63
CA GLU A 14 29.30 4.15 -1.78
C GLU A 14 29.46 3.22 -0.56
N ARG A 15 29.07 3.65 0.63
CA ARG A 15 28.45 2.73 1.59
C ARG A 15 27.21 3.38 2.13
N SER A 16 26.04 2.85 1.75
CA SER A 16 24.75 3.26 2.28
C SER A 16 24.81 3.16 3.82
N PRO A 17 24.81 4.28 4.56
CA PRO A 17 24.70 4.25 6.01
C PRO A 17 23.26 3.90 6.46
N ASP A 18 22.39 3.52 5.52
CA ASP A 18 20.95 3.32 5.70
C ASP A 18 20.60 2.06 6.49
N PHE A 19 21.61 1.26 6.83
CA PHE A 19 21.43 -0.03 7.46
C PHE A 19 21.67 -0.02 8.97
N GLU A 20 22.38 0.95 9.56
CA GLU A 20 22.73 0.89 11.00
C GLU A 20 21.57 1.21 11.96
N HIS A 21 20.42 1.69 11.46
CA HIS A 21 19.30 2.15 12.29
C HIS A 21 17.98 1.41 12.08
N LEU A 22 17.92 0.50 11.10
CA LEU A 22 16.73 -0.33 10.87
C LEU A 22 16.77 -1.56 11.80
N HIS A 23 15.69 -1.84 12.52
CA HIS A 23 15.60 -3.00 13.43
C HIS A 23 15.96 -4.34 12.78
N TYR A 24 15.74 -4.47 11.46
CA TYR A 24 16.16 -5.62 10.66
C TYR A 24 17.69 -5.87 10.70
N PHE A 25 18.49 -4.80 10.82
CA PHE A 25 19.95 -4.82 10.81
C PHE A 25 20.57 -4.71 12.21
N ASN A 26 19.79 -4.32 13.22
CA ASN A 26 20.21 -4.22 14.62
C ASN A 26 19.83 -5.44 15.49
N GLY A 27 19.22 -6.48 14.90
CA GLY A 27 19.02 -7.76 15.60
C GLY A 27 20.34 -8.54 15.71
N ASN A 28 20.49 -9.39 16.74
CA ASN A 28 21.59 -10.36 16.91
C ASN A 28 21.67 -11.45 15.80
N LYS A 29 21.17 -11.17 14.60
CA LYS A 29 21.37 -12.02 13.43
C LYS A 29 22.80 -11.76 12.93
N PRO A 30 23.61 -12.81 12.67
CA PRO A 30 24.90 -12.63 12.04
C PRO A 30 24.70 -11.82 10.76
N ALA A 31 25.59 -10.86 10.47
CA ALA A 31 25.53 -9.97 9.31
C ALA A 31 25.10 -10.78 8.06
N GLN A 32 23.81 -10.74 7.73
CA GLN A 32 23.27 -11.54 6.65
C GLN A 32 23.82 -10.92 5.37
N VAL A 33 24.58 -11.70 4.60
CA VAL A 33 25.17 -11.23 3.35
C VAL A 33 24.02 -10.94 2.39
N PHE A 34 23.83 -9.67 2.06
CA PHE A 34 22.82 -9.26 1.08
C PHE A 34 23.21 -9.75 -0.32
N PRO A 35 22.22 -10.04 -1.18
CA PRO A 35 22.47 -10.45 -2.54
C PRO A 35 23.15 -9.30 -3.30
N SER A 36 24.27 -9.62 -3.94
CA SER A 36 24.96 -8.74 -4.86
C SER A 36 24.02 -8.28 -5.99
N PRO A 37 24.27 -7.12 -6.63
CA PRO A 37 23.49 -6.69 -7.78
C PRO A 37 23.41 -7.74 -8.90
N SER A 38 24.44 -8.57 -9.06
CA SER A 38 24.45 -9.74 -9.96
C SER A 38 23.43 -10.80 -9.54
N GLU A 39 23.40 -11.17 -8.27
CA GLU A 39 22.43 -12.14 -7.74
C GLU A 39 21.00 -11.62 -7.83
N VAL A 40 20.78 -10.32 -7.56
CA VAL A 40 19.48 -9.64 -7.77
C VAL A 40 19.04 -9.72 -9.23
N ARG A 41 19.95 -9.47 -10.19
CA ARG A 41 19.66 -9.54 -11.63
C ARG A 41 19.47 -10.96 -12.17
N ALA A 42 20.05 -11.96 -11.51
CA ALA A 42 19.98 -13.36 -11.90
C ALA A 42 18.86 -14.14 -11.17
N ASN A 43 18.18 -13.52 -10.21
CA ASN A 43 17.15 -14.19 -9.42
C ASN A 43 15.99 -14.65 -10.35
N PRO A 44 15.61 -15.94 -10.31
CA PRO A 44 14.55 -16.48 -11.19
C PRO A 44 13.17 -15.87 -10.92
N LEU A 45 12.95 -15.27 -9.76
CA LEU A 45 11.74 -14.55 -9.39
C LEU A 45 11.77 -13.06 -9.82
N LEU A 46 12.76 -12.66 -10.62
CA LEU A 46 12.87 -11.29 -11.12
C LEU A 46 11.72 -10.97 -12.09
N ARG A 47 10.93 -9.96 -11.73
CA ARG A 47 9.89 -9.39 -12.59
C ARG A 47 10.30 -8.03 -13.10
N LYS A 48 10.15 -7.82 -14.41
CA LYS A 48 10.42 -6.55 -15.08
C LYS A 48 9.11 -5.85 -15.42
N THR A 49 8.98 -4.61 -14.99
CA THR A 49 7.95 -3.65 -15.36
C THR A 49 8.62 -2.50 -16.10
N VAL A 50 7.87 -1.68 -16.83
CA VAL A 50 8.44 -0.49 -17.50
C VAL A 50 9.19 0.35 -16.47
N GLY A 51 10.52 0.42 -16.66
CA GLY A 51 11.44 1.21 -15.83
C GLY A 51 11.74 0.71 -14.42
N SER A 52 11.20 -0.43 -14.01
CA SER A 52 11.51 -1.05 -12.72
C SER A 52 11.61 -2.57 -12.81
N CYS A 53 12.46 -3.12 -11.97
CA CYS A 53 12.69 -4.54 -11.75
C CYS A 53 12.46 -4.84 -10.26
N THR A 54 11.67 -5.85 -9.95
CA THR A 54 11.42 -6.31 -8.58
C THR A 54 11.77 -7.79 -8.45
N THR A 55 12.45 -8.17 -7.38
CA THR A 55 12.72 -9.58 -7.08
C THR A 55 12.65 -9.84 -5.59
N LYS A 56 12.38 -11.08 -5.18
CA LYS A 56 12.23 -11.49 -3.78
C LYS A 56 13.31 -12.51 -3.39
N PHE A 57 13.81 -12.40 -2.18
CA PHE A 57 14.70 -13.37 -1.54
C PHE A 57 14.03 -13.89 -0.27
N ASP A 58 13.27 -15.00 -0.39
CA ASP A 58 12.49 -15.56 0.73
C ASP A 58 13.35 -15.91 1.94
N SER A 59 14.55 -16.45 1.72
CA SER A 59 15.50 -16.82 2.78
C SER A 59 16.00 -15.62 3.61
N LEU A 60 15.96 -14.43 3.02
CA LEU A 60 16.35 -13.17 3.65
C LEU A 60 15.12 -12.36 4.08
N ASN A 61 13.92 -12.76 3.66
CA ASN A 61 12.68 -12.00 3.84
C ASN A 61 12.82 -10.54 3.32
N ILE A 62 13.44 -10.36 2.16
CA ILE A 62 13.58 -9.04 1.51
C ILE A 62 13.02 -9.06 0.09
N VAL A 63 12.50 -7.91 -0.34
CA VAL A 63 12.17 -7.60 -1.73
C VAL A 63 13.11 -6.50 -2.20
N VAL A 64 13.74 -6.70 -3.35
CA VAL A 64 14.67 -5.74 -3.96
C VAL A 64 14.03 -5.17 -5.21
N LYS A 65 13.86 -3.85 -5.25
CA LYS A 65 13.36 -3.09 -6.40
C LYS A 65 14.48 -2.20 -6.95
N TYR A 66 14.74 -2.23 -8.25
CA TYR A 66 15.77 -1.43 -8.93
C TYR A 66 15.32 -1.04 -10.34
N GLY A 67 15.91 -0.02 -10.95
CA GLY A 67 15.53 0.40 -12.31
C GLY A 67 15.59 1.92 -12.48
N LYS A 68 15.39 2.38 -13.72
CA LYS A 68 15.47 3.81 -14.08
C LYS A 68 14.42 4.68 -13.38
N ASP A 69 13.29 4.10 -13.01
CA ASP A 69 12.16 4.80 -12.39
C ASP A 69 12.08 4.51 -10.87
N ILE A 70 13.14 3.91 -10.30
CA ILE A 70 13.27 3.68 -8.86
C ILE A 70 14.16 4.76 -8.27
N THR A 71 13.52 5.68 -7.54
CA THR A 71 14.22 6.73 -6.81
C THR A 71 14.08 6.45 -5.31
N ALA A 72 15.18 6.51 -4.58
CA ALA A 72 15.15 6.64 -3.12
C ALA A 72 14.88 8.09 -2.68
N SER A 73 14.52 8.98 -3.63
CA SER A 73 14.44 10.42 -3.37
C SER A 73 13.40 10.75 -2.32
N GLU A 74 12.24 10.10 -2.36
CA GLU A 74 11.19 10.31 -1.36
C GLU A 74 11.68 9.89 0.05
N ALA A 75 12.24 8.69 0.18
CA ALA A 75 12.80 8.21 1.45
C ALA A 75 13.92 9.12 1.95
N HIS A 76 14.80 9.58 1.06
CA HIS A 76 15.85 10.55 1.40
C HIS A 76 15.29 11.90 1.83
N CYS A 77 14.23 12.39 1.17
CA CYS A 77 13.55 13.63 1.53
C CYS A 77 12.91 13.51 2.90
N LEU A 78 12.11 12.48 3.15
CA LEU A 78 11.49 12.24 4.46
C LEU A 78 12.54 12.15 5.57
N ARG A 79 13.66 11.47 5.32
CA ARG A 79 14.77 11.42 6.27
C ARG A 79 15.44 12.78 6.49
N ALA A 80 15.69 13.53 5.42
CA ALA A 80 16.30 14.85 5.52
C ALA A 80 15.39 15.82 6.30
N LEU A 81 14.09 15.81 6.02
CA LEU A 81 13.08 16.58 6.76
C LEU A 81 13.06 16.16 8.22
N ARG A 82 13.04 14.86 8.53
CA ARG A 82 13.11 14.37 9.91
C ARG A 82 14.36 14.88 10.63
N ARG A 83 15.52 14.87 9.97
CA ARG A 83 16.78 15.23 10.61
C ARG A 83 16.95 16.74 10.78
N LEU A 84 16.53 17.51 9.78
CA LEU A 84 16.81 18.94 9.71
C LEU A 84 15.66 19.80 10.22
N LEU A 85 14.43 19.32 10.13
CA LEU A 85 13.20 20.06 10.38
C LEU A 85 12.22 19.29 11.27
N ALA A 86 12.70 18.43 12.18
CA ALA A 86 11.85 17.62 13.07
C ALA A 86 10.76 18.44 13.79
N ASP A 87 11.11 19.65 14.23
CA ASP A 87 10.23 20.52 15.02
C ASP A 87 9.29 21.37 14.15
N GLU A 88 9.52 21.41 12.82
CA GLU A 88 8.80 22.29 11.88
C GLU A 88 7.94 21.51 10.89
N VAL A 89 8.42 20.34 10.44
CA VAL A 89 7.80 19.53 9.39
C VAL A 89 7.53 18.12 9.92
N PRO A 90 6.26 17.75 10.17
CA PRO A 90 5.93 16.40 10.58
C PRO A 90 6.26 15.42 9.46
N VAL A 91 6.71 14.23 9.83
CA VAL A 91 6.93 13.10 8.93
C VAL A 91 6.35 11.84 9.54
N PRO A 92 5.96 10.83 8.75
CA PRO A 92 5.48 9.56 9.28
C PRO A 92 6.59 8.86 10.06
N ASP A 93 6.30 8.31 11.24
CA ASP A 93 7.27 7.59 12.08
C ASP A 93 6.66 6.50 12.96
N TRP A 94 6.09 5.47 12.34
CA TRP A 94 5.41 4.41 13.07
C TRP A 94 6.34 3.61 13.99
N ASP A 95 7.53 3.27 13.53
CA ASP A 95 8.42 2.34 14.23
C ASP A 95 9.00 2.91 15.54
N SER A 96 9.10 4.23 15.67
CA SER A 96 9.57 4.87 16.91
C SER A 96 8.51 4.97 17.99
N LEU A 97 7.23 4.77 17.64
CA LEU A 97 6.15 4.88 18.60
C LEU A 97 6.15 3.74 19.62
N SER A 98 5.90 4.11 20.87
CA SER A 98 5.56 3.13 21.91
C SER A 98 4.26 2.40 21.57
N GLY A 99 4.07 1.18 22.08
CA GLY A 99 2.81 0.44 21.89
C GLY A 99 1.57 1.20 22.39
N GLN A 100 1.71 2.04 23.43
CA GLN A 100 0.63 2.90 23.89
C GLN A 100 0.29 4.00 22.89
N ALA A 101 1.31 4.65 22.31
CA ALA A 101 1.11 5.65 21.26
C ALA A 101 0.50 5.03 19.99
N LYS A 102 0.94 3.84 19.58
CA LYS A 102 0.34 3.08 18.47
C LYS A 102 -1.15 2.80 18.69
N LYS A 103 -1.56 2.43 19.92
CA LYS A 103 -2.99 2.27 20.28
C LYS A 103 -3.77 3.60 20.21
N ILE A 104 -3.16 4.70 20.60
CA ILE A 104 -3.75 6.05 20.48
C ILE A 104 -3.96 6.41 19.00
N VAL A 105 -2.98 6.10 18.13
CA VAL A 105 -3.12 6.26 16.68
C VAL A 105 -4.28 5.41 16.15
N CYS A 106 -4.35 4.12 16.49
CA CYS A 106 -5.44 3.26 16.04
C CYS A 106 -6.83 3.76 16.45
N LYS A 107 -6.97 4.29 17.67
CA LYS A 107 -8.25 4.89 18.11
C LYS A 107 -8.65 6.10 17.25
N GLN A 108 -7.68 6.94 16.88
CA GLN A 108 -7.92 8.08 16.00
C GLN A 108 -8.22 7.63 14.56
N LEU A 109 -7.48 6.66 14.02
CA LEU A 109 -7.76 6.07 12.72
C LEU A 109 -9.16 5.46 12.66
N ARG A 110 -9.59 4.74 13.71
CA ARG A 110 -10.96 4.22 13.81
C ARG A 110 -11.98 5.34 13.68
N THR A 111 -11.73 6.46 14.37
CA THR A 111 -12.60 7.64 14.33
C THR A 111 -12.61 8.27 12.93
N ILE A 112 -11.45 8.36 12.27
CA ILE A 112 -11.31 8.87 10.89
C ILE A 112 -12.07 7.97 9.92
N VAL A 113 -11.82 6.65 9.94
CA VAL A 113 -12.49 5.66 9.08
C VAL A 113 -14.00 5.73 9.29
N GLN A 114 -14.49 5.73 10.53
CA GLN A 114 -15.91 5.91 10.83
C GLN A 114 -16.46 7.26 10.31
N GLY A 115 -15.65 8.31 10.35
CA GLY A 115 -15.97 9.60 9.73
C GLY A 115 -16.14 9.49 8.23
N LEU A 116 -15.24 8.81 7.52
CA LEU A 116 -15.36 8.55 6.08
C LEU A 116 -16.63 7.76 5.75
N ARG A 117 -17.01 6.78 6.58
CA ARG A 117 -18.25 5.99 6.39
C ARG A 117 -19.55 6.80 6.60
N LYS A 118 -19.48 8.02 7.13
CA LYS A 118 -20.63 8.92 7.18
C LYS A 118 -20.94 9.57 5.83
N LEU A 119 -19.98 9.60 4.91
CA LEU A 119 -20.25 9.99 3.53
C LEU A 119 -21.15 8.93 2.91
N GLN A 120 -22.31 9.36 2.40
CA GLN A 120 -23.29 8.49 1.78
C GLN A 120 -23.62 9.02 0.38
N LEU A 121 -23.71 8.09 -0.57
CA LEU A 121 -24.30 8.37 -1.87
C LEU A 121 -25.82 8.39 -1.76
N ASP A 122 -26.47 9.08 -2.70
CA ASP A 122 -27.92 8.99 -2.85
C ASP A 122 -28.33 7.52 -3.05
N PRO A 123 -29.26 6.95 -2.26
CA PRO A 123 -29.70 5.57 -2.41
C PRO A 123 -30.17 5.19 -3.82
N THR A 124 -30.60 6.16 -4.61
CA THR A 124 -31.07 5.99 -6.00
C THR A 124 -29.97 6.16 -7.05
N ASP A 125 -28.78 6.61 -6.66
CA ASP A 125 -27.64 6.91 -7.55
C ASP A 125 -26.31 6.45 -6.92
N GLN A 126 -26.29 5.17 -6.55
CA GLN A 126 -25.12 4.46 -6.05
C GLN A 126 -24.13 4.18 -7.19
N PHE A 127 -22.84 4.29 -6.89
CA PHE A 127 -21.78 3.91 -7.82
C PHE A 127 -20.46 3.60 -7.09
N LEU A 128 -19.63 2.75 -7.70
CA LEU A 128 -18.21 2.59 -7.35
C LEU A 128 -17.38 3.40 -8.32
N GLY A 129 -16.46 4.20 -7.81
CA GLY A 129 -15.76 5.22 -8.59
C GLY A 129 -15.16 6.30 -7.69
N ARG A 130 -14.36 7.20 -8.26
CA ARG A 130 -13.83 8.34 -7.50
C ARG A 130 -14.94 9.30 -7.11
N ILE A 131 -14.64 10.21 -6.19
CA ILE A 131 -15.61 11.21 -5.72
C ILE A 131 -16.18 12.08 -6.85
N ASP A 132 -15.42 12.26 -7.95
CA ASP A 132 -15.83 12.99 -9.15
C ASP A 132 -16.49 12.11 -10.23
N ARG A 133 -16.98 10.92 -9.85
CA ARG A 133 -17.62 9.91 -10.72
C ARG A 133 -16.73 9.37 -11.86
N LYS A 134 -15.42 9.54 -11.75
CA LYS A 134 -14.45 8.96 -12.69
C LYS A 134 -14.00 7.56 -12.27
N PRO A 135 -13.34 6.80 -13.17
CA PRO A 135 -12.77 5.50 -12.81
C PRO A 135 -11.86 5.57 -11.59
N LEU A 136 -11.86 4.50 -10.80
CA LEU A 136 -10.95 4.30 -9.66
C LEU A 136 -9.48 4.29 -10.12
N LEU A 137 -8.56 4.64 -9.21
CA LEU A 137 -7.12 4.75 -9.46
C LEU A 137 -6.29 3.86 -8.53
N ASP A 138 -6.90 2.79 -7.99
CA ASP A 138 -6.16 1.87 -7.14
C ASP A 138 -5.05 1.19 -7.95
N ILE A 139 -3.81 1.33 -7.47
CA ILE A 139 -2.63 0.86 -8.18
C ILE A 139 -2.71 -0.64 -8.49
N VAL A 140 -3.43 -1.43 -7.70
CA VAL A 140 -3.51 -2.90 -7.91
C VAL A 140 -4.17 -3.26 -9.23
N PHE A 141 -5.02 -2.39 -9.77
CA PHE A 141 -5.77 -2.65 -11.00
C PHE A 141 -5.70 -1.52 -12.04
N THR A 142 -4.93 -0.45 -11.80
CA THR A 142 -4.71 0.63 -12.77
C THR A 142 -3.27 0.74 -13.25
N ASP A 143 -3.08 0.77 -14.57
CA ASP A 143 -1.86 1.23 -15.24
C ASP A 143 -2.21 1.70 -16.67
N GLU A 144 -1.19 2.01 -17.49
CA GLU A 144 -1.35 2.50 -18.86
C GLU A 144 -1.94 1.46 -19.84
N THR A 145 -1.97 0.19 -19.47
CA THR A 145 -2.36 -0.95 -20.33
C THR A 145 -3.69 -1.59 -19.92
N LYS A 146 -4.12 -1.38 -18.67
CA LYS A 146 -5.34 -1.97 -18.12
C LYS A 146 -6.58 -1.14 -18.50
N PRO A 147 -7.75 -1.78 -18.70
CA PRO A 147 -9.01 -1.07 -18.86
C PRO A 147 -9.34 -0.22 -17.63
N THR A 148 -10.14 0.82 -17.82
CA THR A 148 -10.53 1.73 -16.74
C THR A 148 -11.45 1.04 -15.72
N ALA A 149 -11.22 1.31 -14.43
CA ALA A 149 -12.00 0.78 -13.31
C ALA A 149 -13.27 1.60 -13.03
N GLY A 150 -14.29 1.46 -13.88
CA GLY A 150 -15.62 2.00 -13.64
C GLY A 150 -15.87 3.38 -14.29
N PRO A 151 -16.82 4.17 -13.78
CA PRO A 151 -17.64 3.88 -12.60
C PRO A 151 -18.55 2.64 -12.80
N PHE A 152 -18.84 1.92 -11.72
CA PHE A 152 -19.74 0.76 -11.71
C PHE A 152 -21.00 1.07 -10.92
N LYS A 153 -22.16 0.49 -11.28
CA LYS A 153 -23.41 0.71 -10.55
C LYS A 153 -23.55 -0.19 -9.33
N THR A 154 -22.97 -1.39 -9.39
CA THR A 154 -23.09 -2.40 -8.34
C THR A 154 -21.74 -3.00 -7.98
N VAL A 155 -21.61 -3.51 -6.75
CA VAL A 155 -20.41 -4.23 -6.32
C VAL A 155 -20.18 -5.47 -7.18
N LYS A 156 -21.26 -6.15 -7.61
CA LYS A 156 -21.19 -7.25 -8.57
C LYS A 156 -20.51 -6.84 -9.89
N GLU A 157 -20.90 -5.72 -10.49
CA GLU A 157 -20.28 -5.23 -11.73
C GLU A 157 -18.78 -4.97 -11.55
N PHE A 158 -18.40 -4.42 -10.40
CA PHE A 158 -16.99 -4.22 -10.06
C PHE A 158 -16.22 -5.55 -9.92
N HIS A 159 -16.79 -6.56 -9.25
CA HIS A 159 -16.16 -7.88 -9.12
C HIS A 159 -16.09 -8.64 -10.46
N ASP A 160 -17.14 -8.56 -11.29
CA ASP A 160 -17.15 -9.13 -12.64
C ASP A 160 -16.05 -8.48 -13.49
N TRP A 161 -15.87 -7.16 -13.39
CA TRP A 161 -14.78 -6.45 -14.04
C TRP A 161 -13.40 -6.88 -13.53
N LEU A 162 -13.23 -7.02 -12.21
CA LEU A 162 -11.96 -7.47 -11.61
C LEU A 162 -11.60 -8.90 -12.05
N SER A 163 -12.60 -9.77 -12.18
CA SER A 163 -12.46 -11.12 -12.74
C SER A 163 -12.14 -11.11 -14.23
N ALA A 164 -12.73 -10.21 -15.02
CA ALA A 164 -12.38 -10.05 -16.42
C ALA A 164 -10.93 -9.54 -16.59
N LEU A 165 -10.47 -8.67 -15.68
CA LEU A 165 -9.14 -8.08 -15.74
C LEU A 165 -8.01 -9.10 -15.65
N ILE A 166 -8.13 -10.12 -14.79
CA ILE A 166 -7.11 -11.18 -14.67
C ILE A 166 -7.07 -12.13 -15.88
N LYS A 167 -8.07 -12.06 -16.76
CA LYS A 167 -8.17 -12.88 -17.98
C LYS A 167 -7.50 -12.23 -19.19
N VAL A 168 -7.24 -10.92 -19.14
CA VAL A 168 -6.62 -10.18 -20.24
C VAL A 168 -5.23 -10.76 -20.55
N GLY A 169 -5.02 -11.14 -21.81
CA GLY A 169 -3.77 -11.73 -22.29
C GLY A 169 -3.73 -13.26 -22.22
N MET A 170 -4.70 -13.91 -21.56
CA MET A 170 -4.79 -15.37 -21.48
C MET A 170 -5.48 -16.00 -22.69
N GLU A 171 -6.03 -15.19 -23.61
CA GLU A 171 -6.68 -15.66 -24.84
C GLU A 171 -5.72 -16.43 -25.76
N VAL A 172 -4.40 -16.23 -25.58
CA VAL A 172 -3.36 -17.01 -26.26
C VAL A 172 -3.33 -18.49 -25.82
N HIS A 173 -3.85 -18.77 -24.62
CA HIS A 173 -3.89 -20.12 -24.02
C HIS A 173 -5.30 -20.72 -24.01
N PHE A 174 -6.34 -19.89 -24.08
CA PHE A 174 -7.74 -20.30 -24.00
C PHE A 174 -8.53 -19.74 -25.18
N ALA A 175 -9.13 -20.62 -25.99
CA ALA A 175 -9.95 -20.21 -27.12
C ALA A 175 -11.28 -19.56 -26.70
N ASP A 176 -11.79 -19.92 -25.52
CA ASP A 176 -12.97 -19.32 -24.90
C ASP A 176 -12.58 -18.70 -23.55
N PRO A 177 -12.71 -17.37 -23.38
CA PRO A 177 -12.43 -16.69 -22.11
C PRO A 177 -13.26 -17.20 -20.92
N SER A 178 -14.41 -17.83 -21.17
CA SER A 178 -15.23 -18.43 -20.11
C SER A 178 -14.53 -19.62 -19.43
N GLN A 179 -13.57 -20.26 -20.13
CA GLN A 179 -12.81 -21.39 -19.63
C GLN A 179 -11.62 -20.98 -18.75
N ILE A 180 -11.26 -19.68 -18.73
CA ILE A 180 -10.19 -19.19 -17.88
C ILE A 180 -10.69 -19.23 -16.43
N PRO A 181 -10.05 -20.04 -15.56
CA PRO A 181 -10.54 -20.24 -14.20
C PRO A 181 -10.36 -18.95 -13.39
N ASP A 182 -11.43 -18.56 -12.69
CA ASP A 182 -11.35 -17.64 -11.56
C ASP A 182 -11.88 -18.39 -10.32
N PRO A 183 -10.97 -19.02 -9.53
CA PRO A 183 -11.38 -19.83 -8.40
C PRO A 183 -11.91 -19.00 -7.22
N PHE A 184 -11.75 -17.68 -7.23
CA PHE A 184 -12.08 -16.82 -6.09
C PHE A 184 -13.28 -15.90 -6.32
N ARG A 185 -13.81 -15.82 -7.55
CA ARG A 185 -14.94 -14.94 -7.89
C ARG A 185 -16.17 -15.15 -7.02
N GLU A 186 -16.54 -16.40 -6.75
CA GLU A 186 -17.74 -16.75 -5.96
C GLU A 186 -17.61 -16.39 -4.48
N PHE A 187 -16.38 -16.16 -4.00
CA PHE A 187 -16.10 -15.78 -2.62
C PHE A 187 -16.10 -14.26 -2.41
N LEU A 188 -16.20 -13.47 -3.49
CA LEU A 188 -16.34 -12.02 -3.38
C LEU A 188 -17.80 -11.63 -3.06
N PRO A 189 -18.06 -10.87 -1.98
CA PRO A 189 -19.41 -10.52 -1.53
C PRO A 189 -20.04 -9.42 -2.39
N ASP A 190 -20.79 -9.84 -3.41
CA ASP A 190 -21.48 -8.97 -4.39
C ASP A 190 -22.51 -8.00 -3.78
N ASP A 191 -22.94 -8.26 -2.55
CA ASP A 191 -23.92 -7.48 -1.78
C ASP A 191 -23.30 -6.51 -0.76
N SER A 192 -21.97 -6.36 -0.77
CA SER A 192 -21.25 -5.43 0.11
C SER A 192 -21.79 -4.01 -0.02
N LYS A 193 -21.77 -3.26 1.08
CA LYS A 193 -22.09 -1.82 1.02
C LYS A 193 -21.00 -1.06 0.26
N ILE A 194 -21.43 -0.04 -0.48
CA ILE A 194 -20.56 0.93 -1.13
C ILE A 194 -20.28 2.06 -0.14
N VAL A 195 -19.00 2.32 0.13
CA VAL A 195 -18.55 3.30 1.13
C VAL A 195 -17.33 4.07 0.66
N PHE A 196 -17.13 5.28 1.17
CA PHE A 196 -15.96 6.08 0.84
C PHE A 196 -14.72 5.59 1.59
N THR A 197 -13.70 5.20 0.84
CA THR A 197 -12.50 4.46 1.28
C THR A 197 -11.24 5.23 0.90
N HIS A 198 -10.23 5.25 1.77
CA HIS A 198 -8.93 5.85 1.46
C HIS A 198 -8.13 4.97 0.50
N ALA A 199 -8.20 3.65 0.70
CA ALA A 199 -7.59 2.60 -0.12
C ALA A 199 -6.05 2.54 -0.05
N ASP A 200 -5.45 3.26 0.91
CA ASP A 200 -3.99 3.22 1.14
C ASP A 200 -3.60 3.72 2.53
N LEU A 201 -4.27 3.19 3.57
CA LEU A 201 -3.93 3.50 4.97
C LEU A 201 -2.68 2.73 5.40
N HIS A 202 -1.55 3.04 4.77
CA HIS A 202 -0.22 2.61 5.19
C HIS A 202 0.38 3.62 6.18
N PRO A 203 1.25 3.20 7.13
CA PRO A 203 1.85 4.13 8.09
C PRO A 203 2.60 5.31 7.48
N SER A 204 3.15 5.17 6.26
CA SER A 204 3.79 6.27 5.51
C SER A 204 2.83 7.40 5.12
N ASN A 205 1.52 7.15 5.18
CA ASN A 205 0.49 8.10 4.79
C ASN A 205 -0.16 8.78 6.01
N ILE A 206 0.41 8.57 7.20
CA ILE A 206 -0.10 9.09 8.49
C ILE A 206 0.94 10.02 9.10
N MET A 207 0.61 11.31 9.13
CA MET A 207 1.45 12.33 9.75
C MET A 207 1.13 12.43 11.24
N MET A 208 2.15 12.37 12.08
CA MET A 208 2.00 12.38 13.54
C MET A 208 2.73 13.57 14.16
N SER A 209 2.31 13.93 15.37
CA SER A 209 2.99 14.96 16.16
C SER A 209 4.41 14.53 16.52
N ALA A 210 5.32 15.50 16.57
CA ALA A 210 6.73 15.27 16.90
C ALA A 210 6.96 14.83 18.36
N ASP A 211 5.99 15.04 19.25
CA ASP A 211 6.07 14.71 20.68
C ASP A 211 5.90 13.20 21.00
N ALA A 212 5.81 12.35 19.98
CA ALA A 212 5.61 10.90 20.09
C ALA A 212 4.35 10.49 20.89
N SER A 213 3.39 11.39 21.09
CA SER A 213 2.13 11.10 21.79
C SER A 213 1.21 10.15 21.00
N GLY A 214 1.47 9.99 19.70
CA GLY A 214 0.60 9.27 18.77
C GLY A 214 -0.58 10.12 18.28
N GLN A 215 -0.55 11.45 18.45
CA GLN A 215 -1.56 12.33 17.87
C GLN A 215 -1.41 12.38 16.34
N ILE A 216 -2.47 12.06 15.61
CA ILE A 216 -2.52 12.19 14.15
C ILE A 216 -2.75 13.66 13.81
N LEU A 217 -1.89 14.22 12.97
CA LEU A 217 -2.02 15.57 12.43
C LEU A 217 -2.75 15.57 11.09
N ALA A 218 -2.46 14.58 10.24
CA ALA A 218 -3.08 14.44 8.93
C ALA A 218 -2.99 13.00 8.42
N VAL A 219 -3.95 12.64 7.56
CA VAL A 219 -3.85 11.50 6.65
C VAL A 219 -3.68 12.08 5.23
N ILE A 220 -2.70 11.57 4.50
CA ILE A 220 -2.30 12.07 3.18
C ILE A 220 -2.37 10.96 2.13
N ASP A 221 -2.10 11.33 0.88
CA ASP A 221 -2.07 10.41 -0.26
C ASP A 221 -3.42 9.78 -0.65
N TRP A 222 -4.40 10.67 -0.86
CA TRP A 222 -5.78 10.31 -1.20
C TRP A 222 -6.00 9.92 -2.68
N HIS A 223 -4.94 9.73 -3.49
CA HIS A 223 -5.10 9.58 -4.94
C HIS A 223 -5.86 8.30 -5.34
N GLN A 224 -5.82 7.27 -4.50
CA GLN A 224 -6.57 6.01 -4.67
C GLN A 224 -7.96 6.05 -4.01
N SER A 225 -8.34 7.15 -3.36
CA SER A 225 -9.60 7.22 -2.62
C SER A 225 -10.81 7.25 -3.55
N GLY A 226 -11.93 6.71 -3.05
CA GLY A 226 -13.16 6.60 -3.82
C GLY A 226 -14.24 5.80 -3.10
N TRP A 227 -15.29 5.45 -3.85
CA TRP A 227 -16.37 4.59 -3.43
C TRP A 227 -16.04 3.13 -3.77
N TYR A 228 -15.86 2.31 -2.74
CA TYR A 228 -15.43 0.91 -2.82
C TYR A 228 -16.37 0.01 -2.00
N PRO A 229 -16.30 -1.32 -2.17
CA PRO A 229 -16.91 -2.25 -1.23
C PRO A 229 -16.34 -2.07 0.19
N GLU A 230 -17.16 -2.27 1.22
CA GLU A 230 -16.77 -1.97 2.62
C GLU A 230 -15.57 -2.77 3.14
N TYR A 231 -15.31 -3.95 2.59
CA TYR A 231 -14.15 -4.77 2.94
C TYR A 231 -12.81 -4.20 2.42
N TRP A 232 -12.84 -3.28 1.45
CA TRP A 232 -11.67 -2.88 0.67
C TRP A 232 -10.59 -2.20 1.52
N GLU A 233 -10.98 -1.39 2.51
CA GLU A 233 -10.04 -0.68 3.39
C GLU A 233 -9.16 -1.66 4.18
N PHE A 234 -9.78 -2.69 4.78
CA PHE A 234 -9.05 -3.73 5.50
C PHE A 234 -8.09 -4.47 4.56
N CYS A 235 -8.61 -4.91 3.41
CA CYS A 235 -7.84 -5.71 2.47
C CYS A 235 -6.64 -4.94 1.93
N LYS A 236 -6.82 -3.68 1.55
CA LYS A 236 -5.73 -2.82 1.07
C LYS A 236 -4.71 -2.50 2.15
N ALA A 237 -5.15 -2.09 3.34
CA ALA A 237 -4.25 -1.78 4.44
C ALA A 237 -3.38 -3.00 4.82
N LEU A 238 -3.96 -4.20 4.81
CA LEU A 238 -3.22 -5.43 5.10
C LEU A 238 -2.27 -5.80 3.95
N PHE A 239 -2.72 -5.67 2.70
CA PHE A 239 -1.92 -6.02 1.53
C PHE A 239 -0.66 -5.16 1.36
N THR A 240 -0.76 -3.86 1.61
CA THR A 240 0.37 -2.93 1.43
C THR A 240 1.38 -2.95 2.59
N SER A 241 1.02 -3.55 3.72
CA SER A 241 1.83 -3.52 4.95
C SER A 241 3.03 -4.49 5.00
N GLY A 242 3.07 -5.48 4.10
CA GLY A 242 4.00 -6.62 4.23
C GLY A 242 3.65 -7.50 5.45
N PHE A 243 3.61 -8.82 5.26
CA PHE A 243 3.05 -9.78 6.24
C PHE A 243 3.78 -9.92 7.60
N VAL A 244 4.77 -9.08 7.90
CA VAL A 244 5.72 -9.32 9.00
C VAL A 244 5.77 -8.17 10.03
N GLY A 245 5.11 -7.04 9.76
CA GLY A 245 5.08 -5.89 10.67
C GLY A 245 4.03 -5.99 11.78
N ASP A 246 4.27 -5.30 12.89
CA ASP A 246 3.28 -5.15 13.97
C ASP A 246 2.02 -4.44 13.47
N TRP A 247 2.16 -3.50 12.53
CA TRP A 247 1.07 -2.84 11.84
C TRP A 247 0.06 -3.84 11.29
N ALA A 248 0.54 -4.79 10.49
CA ALA A 248 -0.27 -5.83 9.85
C ALA A 248 -0.95 -6.76 10.85
N THR A 249 -0.20 -7.18 11.87
CA THR A 249 -0.56 -8.31 12.75
C THR A 249 -1.31 -7.89 14.00
N GLU A 250 -1.07 -6.68 14.52
CA GLU A 250 -1.64 -6.20 15.78
C GLU A 250 -2.59 -5.01 15.58
N TYR A 251 -2.27 -4.07 14.67
CA TYR A 251 -2.88 -2.74 14.70
C TYR A 251 -3.98 -2.50 13.65
N ILE A 252 -3.89 -3.06 12.44
CA ILE A 252 -4.96 -2.96 11.43
C ILE A 252 -6.33 -3.38 11.99
N PRO A 253 -6.48 -4.54 12.65
CA PRO A 253 -7.78 -4.96 13.20
C PRO A 253 -8.35 -4.02 14.27
N GLN A 254 -7.55 -3.09 14.82
CA GLN A 254 -8.01 -2.15 15.84
C GLN A 254 -8.71 -0.92 15.23
N PHE A 255 -8.42 -0.55 13.98
CA PHE A 255 -8.96 0.66 13.35
C PHE A 255 -9.85 0.41 12.12
N VAL A 256 -9.90 -0.80 11.60
CA VAL A 256 -10.81 -1.21 10.54
C VAL A 256 -11.32 -2.62 10.82
N ASP A 257 -12.59 -2.87 10.48
CA ASP A 257 -13.22 -4.17 10.72
C ASP A 257 -12.56 -5.25 9.85
N VAL A 258 -12.28 -6.41 10.46
CA VAL A 258 -11.64 -7.54 9.78
C VAL A 258 -12.56 -8.06 8.69
N ALA A 259 -12.04 -8.21 7.48
CA ALA A 259 -12.77 -8.78 6.36
C ALA A 259 -12.36 -10.22 6.10
N GLU A 260 -13.31 -11.15 6.16
CA GLU A 260 -13.09 -12.59 5.93
C GLU A 260 -12.71 -12.89 4.47
N VAL A 261 -13.02 -11.99 3.53
CA VAL A 261 -12.72 -12.13 2.10
C VAL A 261 -11.25 -11.87 1.76
N TYR A 262 -10.39 -11.53 2.72
CA TYR A 262 -9.01 -11.11 2.42
C TYR A 262 -8.24 -12.10 1.53
N ASP A 263 -8.31 -13.40 1.80
CA ASP A 263 -7.56 -14.39 1.04
C ASP A 263 -8.04 -14.48 -0.42
N SER A 264 -9.35 -14.47 -0.63
CA SER A 264 -9.98 -14.44 -1.95
C SER A 264 -9.66 -13.14 -2.69
N TRP A 265 -9.73 -12.00 -1.99
CA TRP A 265 -9.41 -10.70 -2.54
C TRP A 265 -7.92 -10.60 -2.91
N ALA A 266 -7.00 -11.07 -2.05
CA ALA A 266 -5.55 -10.94 -2.22
C ALA A 266 -5.02 -11.77 -3.39
N TRP A 267 -5.81 -12.72 -3.90
CA TRP A 267 -5.47 -13.44 -5.12
C TRP A 267 -5.45 -12.53 -6.36
N TYR A 268 -6.38 -11.59 -6.49
CA TYR A 268 -6.47 -10.68 -7.64
C TYR A 268 -5.24 -9.77 -7.83
N PRO A 269 -4.80 -8.97 -6.82
CA PRO A 269 -3.61 -8.16 -6.97
C PRO A 269 -2.38 -9.03 -7.25
N ARG A 270 -2.26 -10.21 -6.63
CA ARG A 270 -1.17 -11.17 -6.91
C ARG A 270 -1.19 -11.69 -8.35
N ALA A 271 -2.37 -12.00 -8.90
CA ALA A 271 -2.54 -12.42 -10.28
C ALA A 271 -2.16 -11.30 -11.27
N LEU A 272 -2.43 -10.04 -10.90
CA LEU A 272 -1.99 -8.84 -11.64
C LEU A 272 -0.51 -8.48 -11.38
N GLY A 273 0.13 -9.26 -10.51
CA GLY A 273 1.51 -9.13 -10.06
C GLY A 273 1.72 -7.92 -9.16
N TYR A 274 1.09 -7.92 -8.01
CA TYR A 274 1.48 -7.11 -6.87
C TYR A 274 1.83 -8.03 -5.71
#